data_AF-A0A950VQB1-F1
#
_entry.id   AF-A0A950VQB1-F1
#
_cell.length_a   1.000
_cell.length_b   1.000
_cell.length_c   1.000
_cell.angle_alpha   90.00
_cell.angle_beta   90.00
_cell.angle_gamma   90.00
#
_symmetry.space_group_name_H-M   'P 1'
#
loop_
_entity.id
_entity.type
_entity.pdbx_description
1 polymer ?
#
loop_
_entity_poly.entity_id
_entity_poly.type
_entity_poly.pdbx_seq_one_letter_code
_entity_poly.pdbx_strand_id
1 'polypeptide(L)'
;PRRYALLALIAAPVTVALAAAGVFDKGLEFSSTAGRLTYWTDLARLLVEYPLTGVGLGVDTANRVALQYQINPDPERIFYAHNTFVQTYLEQGPLGTLGMVLVPLMAVAAALIARRSGVSESRRPLLIAGLGIVGAMQAHGLTDQVVTTNVGTAITLVALAGVVAGLNPKSQRTLARFVAGYALLPVALAALVMVAVLAVPAARAQTLLNFGGLELNQALATDVQTSARSDRLAQAESTLDLALAQNPDQPAILRELAAVRAARFEDDGALSALEQAVASTKLDAFDRLQIARVYLDLGWSAEAYAWAAQAYADWGRPPEDAVMQRYAQSTLSDDRARTLATQAEAAMRGRAFGDAHSLFQQALVFEPGNTYLLDRVGAAQRAIDKYGATPSA
;
A
#
# COMPACT_ATOMS: atom_id res chain seq x y z
N PRO A 1 -17.62 -31.02 -26.12
CA PRO A 1 -18.05 -29.93 -25.21
C PRO A 1 -18.60 -30.41 -23.85
N ARG A 2 -19.53 -31.38 -23.81
CA ARG A 2 -20.19 -31.83 -22.57
C ARG A 2 -19.26 -32.56 -21.57
N ARG A 3 -18.23 -33.26 -22.05
CA ARG A 3 -17.33 -34.06 -21.20
C ARG A 3 -16.43 -33.23 -20.27
N TYR A 4 -16.07 -32.01 -20.67
CA TYR A 4 -15.26 -31.10 -19.85
C TYR A 4 -16.10 -30.15 -18.99
N ALA A 5 -17.41 -30.03 -19.26
CA ALA A 5 -18.30 -29.19 -18.47
C ALA A 5 -18.47 -29.74 -17.05
N LEU A 6 -18.59 -31.07 -16.91
CA LEU A 6 -18.66 -31.72 -15.60
C LEU A 6 -17.35 -31.57 -14.82
N LEU A 7 -16.22 -31.70 -15.51
CA LEU A 7 -14.90 -31.56 -14.92
C LEU A 7 -14.62 -30.12 -14.46
N ALA A 8 -15.05 -29.12 -15.23
CA ALA A 8 -15.01 -27.72 -14.81
C ALA A 8 -15.98 -27.41 -13.66
N LEU A 9 -17.16 -28.03 -13.63
CA LEU A 9 -18.15 -27.90 -12.55
C LEU A 9 -17.67 -28.51 -11.23
N ILE A 10 -16.75 -29.48 -11.27
CA ILE A 10 -16.16 -30.10 -10.08
C ILE A 10 -14.85 -29.40 -9.71
N ALA A 11 -13.98 -29.16 -10.67
CA ALA A 11 -12.69 -28.53 -10.44
C ALA A 11 -12.83 -27.09 -9.93
N ALA A 12 -13.74 -26.29 -10.49
CA ALA A 12 -13.92 -24.90 -10.05
C ALA A 12 -14.29 -24.78 -8.55
N PRO A 13 -15.33 -25.45 -8.02
CA PRO A 13 -15.64 -25.37 -6.59
C PRO A 13 -14.59 -26.05 -5.72
N VAL A 14 -13.91 -27.11 -6.17
CA VAL A 14 -12.78 -27.70 -5.42
C VAL A 14 -11.60 -26.73 -5.33
N THR A 15 -11.24 -26.06 -6.43
CA THR A 15 -10.20 -25.03 -6.42
C THR A 15 -10.61 -23.84 -5.56
N VAL A 16 -11.88 -23.40 -5.60
CA VAL A 16 -12.40 -22.35 -4.72
C VAL A 16 -12.38 -22.79 -3.25
N ALA A 17 -12.74 -24.03 -2.94
CA ALA A 17 -12.73 -24.58 -1.59
C ALA A 17 -11.31 -24.74 -1.04
N LEU A 18 -10.35 -25.16 -1.86
CA LEU A 18 -8.94 -25.25 -1.49
C LEU A 18 -8.31 -23.86 -1.32
N ALA A 19 -8.67 -22.90 -2.18
CA ALA A 19 -8.26 -21.51 -2.01
C ALA A 19 -8.86 -20.92 -0.73
N ALA A 20 -10.13 -21.18 -0.44
CA ALA A 20 -10.78 -20.76 0.80
C ALA A 20 -10.13 -21.41 2.04
N ALA A 21 -9.83 -22.71 2.00
CA ALA A 21 -9.16 -23.41 3.09
C ALA A 21 -7.75 -22.86 3.34
N GLY A 22 -6.96 -22.60 2.30
CA GLY A 22 -5.65 -21.95 2.43
C GLY A 22 -5.72 -20.51 2.97
N VAL A 23 -6.82 -19.80 2.71
CA VAL A 23 -7.12 -18.46 3.24
C VAL A 23 -7.44 -18.48 4.74
N PHE A 24 -7.95 -19.59 5.27
CA PHE A 24 -8.30 -19.76 6.69
C PHE A 24 -7.17 -20.38 7.53
N ASP A 25 -6.28 -21.20 6.95
CA ASP A 25 -5.26 -21.96 7.68
C ASP A 25 -4.06 -21.09 8.18
N LYS A 26 -3.86 -19.90 7.61
CA LYS A 26 -2.76 -18.98 8.01
C LYS A 26 -3.15 -18.02 9.15
N GLY A 27 -3.66 -18.58 10.23
CA GLY A 27 -4.39 -17.84 11.28
C GLY A 27 -3.62 -16.81 12.14
N LEU A 28 -2.29 -16.67 12.08
CA LEU A 28 -1.56 -15.78 13.02
C LEU A 28 -0.36 -15.00 12.45
N GLU A 29 0.03 -15.22 11.19
CA GLU A 29 1.10 -14.42 10.56
C GLU A 29 0.53 -13.12 9.98
N PHE A 30 1.35 -12.07 9.78
CA PHE A 30 0.99 -10.87 8.99
C PHE A 30 0.45 -11.23 7.58
N SER A 31 0.72 -12.46 7.13
CA SER A 31 0.14 -13.11 5.94
C SER A 31 -1.35 -13.45 6.02
N SER A 32 -1.96 -13.40 7.22
CA SER A 32 -3.37 -13.75 7.42
C SER A 32 -4.32 -12.78 6.71
N THR A 33 -5.46 -13.30 6.25
CA THR A 33 -6.50 -12.50 5.59
C THR A 33 -7.01 -11.35 6.47
N ALA A 34 -7.10 -11.57 7.79
CA ALA A 34 -7.49 -10.54 8.75
C ALA A 34 -6.43 -9.42 8.87
N GLY A 35 -5.15 -9.79 8.89
CA GLY A 35 -4.03 -8.83 8.84
C GLY A 35 -4.07 -7.98 7.58
N ARG A 36 -4.30 -8.61 6.42
CA ARG A 36 -4.44 -7.91 5.13
C ARG A 36 -5.65 -6.99 5.09
N LEU A 37 -6.80 -7.38 5.63
CA LEU A 37 -7.99 -6.52 5.69
C LEU A 37 -7.75 -5.28 6.56
N THR A 38 -7.08 -5.44 7.70
CA THR A 38 -6.70 -4.33 8.57
C THR A 38 -5.75 -3.39 7.83
N TYR A 39 -4.76 -3.96 7.15
CA TYR A 39 -3.79 -3.22 6.36
C TYR A 39 -4.42 -2.47 5.17
N TRP A 40 -5.33 -3.11 4.43
CA TRP A 40 -6.08 -2.46 3.34
C TRP A 40 -6.99 -1.35 3.84
N THR A 41 -7.55 -1.50 5.05
CA THR A 41 -8.33 -0.43 5.68
C THR A 41 -7.45 0.78 5.98
N ASP A 42 -6.20 0.56 6.39
CA ASP A 42 -5.24 1.64 6.63
C ASP A 42 -4.82 2.29 5.32
N LEU A 43 -4.51 1.50 4.29
CA LEU A 43 -4.21 1.97 2.94
C LEU A 43 -5.37 2.74 2.29
N ALA A 44 -6.62 2.37 2.59
CA ALA A 44 -7.79 3.08 2.08
C ALA A 44 -7.82 4.56 2.48
N ARG A 45 -7.17 4.94 3.59
CA ARG A 45 -7.04 6.34 4.01
C ARG A 45 -6.19 7.16 3.04
N LEU A 46 -5.15 6.57 2.45
CA LEU A 46 -4.41 7.22 1.35
C LEU A 46 -5.24 7.38 0.09
N LEU A 47 -6.20 6.48 -0.17
CA LEU A 47 -7.10 6.64 -1.32
C LEU A 47 -8.03 7.85 -1.13
N VAL A 48 -8.41 8.14 0.12
CA VAL A 48 -9.24 9.30 0.48
C VAL A 48 -8.43 10.60 0.40
N GLU A 49 -7.16 10.56 0.81
CA GLU A 49 -6.29 11.74 0.74
C GLU A 49 -5.78 12.01 -0.68
N TYR A 50 -5.44 10.96 -1.42
CA TYR A 50 -4.86 11.04 -2.75
C TYR A 50 -5.78 10.45 -3.84
N PRO A 51 -7.05 10.88 -3.97
CA PRO A 51 -8.01 10.24 -4.87
C PRO A 51 -7.73 10.46 -6.36
N LEU A 52 -6.89 11.45 -6.70
CA LEU A 52 -6.62 11.82 -8.10
C LEU A 52 -5.29 11.29 -8.61
N THR A 53 -4.26 11.26 -7.76
CA THR A 53 -2.90 10.90 -8.16
C THR A 53 -2.44 9.56 -7.59
N GLY A 54 -3.07 9.07 -6.53
CA GLY A 54 -2.39 8.17 -5.60
C GLY A 54 -1.20 8.89 -4.93
N VAL A 55 -0.38 8.14 -4.20
CA VAL A 55 0.86 8.63 -3.60
C VAL A 55 2.03 8.69 -4.59
N GLY A 56 1.94 7.98 -5.71
CA GLY A 56 2.94 7.99 -6.77
C GLY A 56 3.76 6.70 -6.88
N LEU A 57 4.33 6.48 -8.07
CA LEU A 57 5.02 5.25 -8.42
C LEU A 57 6.31 5.07 -7.60
N GLY A 58 6.52 3.88 -7.05
CA GLY A 58 7.74 3.53 -6.30
C GLY A 58 7.79 4.09 -4.89
N VAL A 59 6.72 4.75 -4.43
CA VAL A 59 6.59 5.16 -3.03
C VAL A 59 6.35 3.93 -2.16
N ASP A 60 7.03 3.88 -1.02
CA ASP A 60 6.76 2.87 0.01
C ASP A 60 5.41 3.16 0.68
N THR A 61 4.34 2.70 0.02
CA THR A 61 2.93 2.91 0.39
C THR A 61 2.62 2.42 1.81
N ALA A 62 3.25 1.34 2.24
CA ALA A 62 3.06 0.79 3.58
C ALA A 62 3.63 1.73 4.64
N ASN A 63 4.85 2.21 4.43
CA ASN A 63 5.45 3.24 5.27
C ASN A 63 4.62 4.52 5.24
N ARG A 64 3.76 4.76 4.24
CA ARG A 64 2.85 5.92 4.16
C ARG A 64 1.55 5.78 4.98
N VAL A 65 1.19 4.62 5.52
CA VAL A 65 -0.07 4.46 6.30
C VAL A 65 0.05 3.98 7.72
N ALA A 66 1.13 3.29 8.06
CA ALA A 66 1.36 2.96 9.45
C ALA A 66 2.81 3.12 9.85
N LEU A 67 3.03 3.84 10.95
CA LEU A 67 4.34 3.84 11.62
C LEU A 67 4.71 2.42 12.07
N GLN A 68 3.72 1.54 12.24
CA GLN A 68 3.94 0.14 12.57
C GLN A 68 4.86 -0.58 11.58
N TYR A 69 4.83 -0.22 10.29
CA TYR A 69 5.70 -0.84 9.28
C TYR A 69 7.11 -0.22 9.22
N GLN A 70 7.32 0.91 9.89
CA GLN A 70 8.65 1.49 10.10
C GLN A 70 9.30 0.96 11.38
N ILE A 71 8.48 0.74 12.43
CA ILE A 71 8.95 0.34 13.76
C ILE A 71 9.16 -1.17 13.83
N ASN A 72 8.41 -1.99 13.09
CA ASN A 72 8.61 -3.42 13.06
C ASN A 72 9.85 -3.82 12.21
N PRO A 73 10.95 -4.33 12.81
CA PRO A 73 12.17 -4.76 12.12
C PRO A 73 12.04 -6.08 11.30
N ASP A 74 10.81 -6.56 11.08
CA ASP A 74 10.54 -7.80 10.35
C ASP A 74 11.11 -7.74 8.91
N PRO A 75 11.67 -8.85 8.36
CA PRO A 75 12.22 -8.86 7.01
C PRO A 75 11.12 -8.75 5.95
N GLU A 76 9.91 -9.15 6.31
CA GLU A 76 8.68 -8.96 5.55
C GLU A 76 8.15 -7.55 5.75
N ARG A 77 9.04 -6.56 5.78
CA ARG A 77 8.64 -5.16 5.68
C ARG A 77 7.71 -5.09 4.47
N ILE A 78 6.46 -4.80 4.77
CA ILE A 78 5.44 -4.76 3.75
C ILE A 78 5.81 -3.54 2.91
N PHE A 79 6.26 -3.72 1.68
CA PHE A 79 6.60 -2.60 0.79
C PHE A 79 5.45 -2.25 -0.16
N TYR A 80 4.37 -3.02 -0.11
CA TYR A 80 3.28 -2.98 -1.08
C TYR A 80 1.97 -3.45 -0.46
N ALA A 81 0.85 -3.21 -1.14
CA ALA A 81 -0.49 -3.41 -0.60
C ALA A 81 -0.91 -4.88 -0.45
N HIS A 82 -0.16 -5.87 -0.95
CA HIS A 82 -0.64 -7.25 -1.17
C HIS A 82 -2.02 -7.31 -1.85
N ASN A 83 -2.30 -6.34 -2.72
CA ASN A 83 -3.50 -6.27 -3.51
C ASN A 83 -3.16 -5.41 -4.73
N THR A 84 -3.16 -6.04 -5.90
CA THR A 84 -2.82 -5.40 -7.17
C THR A 84 -3.66 -4.14 -7.40
N PHE A 85 -4.95 -4.16 -7.10
CA PHE A 85 -5.83 -3.02 -7.39
C PHE A 85 -5.57 -1.84 -6.47
N VAL A 86 -5.40 -2.11 -5.17
CA VAL A 86 -5.03 -1.10 -4.18
C VAL A 86 -3.65 -0.54 -4.49
N GLN A 87 -2.65 -1.40 -4.76
CA GLN A 87 -1.30 -0.97 -5.13
C GLN A 87 -1.32 -0.10 -6.40
N THR A 88 -2.01 -0.56 -7.45
CA THR A 88 -2.11 0.17 -8.71
C THR A 88 -2.76 1.55 -8.48
N TYR A 89 -3.78 1.64 -7.62
CA TYR A 89 -4.37 2.93 -7.29
C TYR A 89 -3.38 3.84 -6.57
N LEU A 90 -2.73 3.32 -5.54
CA LEU A 90 -1.81 4.11 -4.74
C LEU A 90 -0.61 4.59 -5.55
N GLU A 91 -0.12 3.80 -6.50
CA GLU A 91 1.06 4.18 -7.29
C GLU A 91 0.71 4.98 -8.56
N GLN A 92 -0.39 4.64 -9.23
CA GLN A 92 -0.72 5.13 -10.58
C GLN A 92 -2.06 5.89 -10.63
N GLY A 93 -2.72 6.05 -9.48
CA GLY A 93 -4.00 6.74 -9.36
C GLY A 93 -5.17 6.00 -10.03
N PRO A 94 -6.33 6.67 -10.14
CA PRO A 94 -7.55 6.08 -10.69
C PRO A 94 -7.41 5.65 -12.15
N LEU A 95 -6.53 6.29 -12.94
CA LEU A 95 -6.29 5.92 -14.34
C LEU A 95 -5.58 4.57 -14.46
N GLY A 96 -4.55 4.34 -13.63
CA GLY A 96 -3.89 3.03 -13.57
C GLY A 96 -4.85 1.93 -13.14
N THR A 97 -5.64 2.17 -12.08
CA THR A 97 -6.64 1.21 -11.60
C THR A 97 -7.70 0.92 -12.65
N LEU A 98 -8.18 1.94 -13.36
CA LEU A 98 -9.13 1.76 -14.46
C LEU A 98 -8.52 0.86 -15.55
N GLY A 99 -7.28 1.10 -15.95
CA GLY A 99 -6.54 0.23 -16.88
C GLY A 99 -6.50 -1.23 -16.39
N MET A 100 -6.17 -1.44 -15.11
CA MET A 100 -6.11 -2.77 -14.50
C MET A 100 -7.47 -3.47 -14.50
N VAL A 101 -8.57 -2.77 -14.19
CA VAL A 101 -9.93 -3.32 -14.21
C VAL A 101 -10.42 -3.59 -15.64
N LEU A 102 -10.01 -2.78 -16.61
CA LEU A 102 -10.42 -2.96 -18.02
C LEU A 102 -9.85 -4.23 -18.63
N VAL A 103 -8.68 -4.71 -18.20
CA VAL A 103 -8.07 -5.95 -18.72
C VAL A 103 -8.99 -7.18 -18.59
N PRO A 104 -9.46 -7.58 -17.39
CA PRO A 104 -10.40 -8.69 -17.26
C PRO A 104 -11.76 -8.40 -17.91
N LEU A 105 -12.24 -7.15 -17.89
CA LEU A 105 -13.51 -6.80 -18.56
C LEU A 105 -13.43 -6.99 -20.08
N MET A 106 -12.31 -6.62 -20.70
CA MET A 106 -12.07 -6.87 -22.13
C MET A 106 -12.01 -8.37 -22.42
N ALA A 107 -11.38 -9.16 -21.55
CA ALA A 107 -11.33 -10.61 -21.68
C ALA A 107 -12.74 -11.23 -21.61
N VAL A 108 -13.57 -10.79 -20.66
CA VAL A 108 -14.98 -11.21 -20.54
C VAL A 108 -15.79 -10.79 -21.76
N ALA A 109 -15.66 -9.55 -22.23
CA ALA A 109 -16.34 -9.06 -23.42
C ALA A 109 -15.97 -9.90 -24.66
N ALA A 110 -14.68 -10.21 -24.84
CA ALA A 110 -14.20 -11.08 -25.89
C ALA A 110 -14.82 -12.49 -25.80
N ALA A 111 -14.90 -13.07 -24.60
CA ALA A 111 -15.53 -14.38 -24.38
C ALA A 111 -17.03 -14.38 -24.76
N LEU A 112 -17.76 -13.33 -24.40
CA LEU A 112 -19.18 -13.18 -24.72
C LEU A 112 -19.40 -13.01 -26.24
N ILE A 113 -18.57 -12.23 -26.91
CA ILE A 113 -18.61 -12.04 -28.36
C ILE A 113 -18.25 -13.36 -29.07
N ALA A 114 -17.21 -14.06 -28.60
CA ALA A 114 -16.81 -15.38 -29.08
C ALA A 114 -17.94 -16.41 -28.99
N ARG A 115 -18.65 -16.43 -27.86
CA ARG A 115 -19.81 -17.33 -27.65
C ARG A 115 -20.92 -17.07 -28.66
N ARG A 116 -21.18 -15.80 -29.02
CA ARG A 116 -22.25 -15.42 -29.97
C ARG A 116 -21.86 -15.65 -31.42
N SER A 117 -20.60 -15.38 -31.77
CA SER A 117 -20.13 -15.38 -33.17
C SER A 117 -19.44 -16.68 -33.59
N GLY A 118 -19.20 -17.60 -32.64
CA GLY A 118 -18.39 -18.79 -32.86
C GLY A 118 -16.88 -18.51 -32.92
N VAL A 119 -16.11 -19.55 -32.62
CA VAL A 119 -14.64 -19.55 -32.66
C VAL A 119 -14.20 -20.78 -33.44
N SER A 120 -13.23 -20.64 -34.34
CA SER A 120 -12.69 -21.78 -35.07
C SER A 120 -12.00 -22.75 -34.11
N GLU A 121 -12.06 -24.06 -34.40
CA GLU A 121 -11.45 -25.06 -33.52
C GLU A 121 -9.96 -24.83 -33.30
N SER A 122 -9.24 -24.37 -34.33
CA SER A 122 -7.81 -24.02 -34.26
C SER A 122 -7.48 -22.84 -33.34
N ARG A 123 -8.42 -21.91 -33.12
CA ARG A 123 -8.21 -20.70 -32.29
C ARG A 123 -8.77 -20.83 -30.87
N ARG A 124 -9.64 -21.81 -30.66
CA ARG A 124 -10.31 -22.07 -29.39
C ARG A 124 -9.33 -22.31 -28.22
N PRO A 125 -8.22 -23.07 -28.37
CA PRO A 125 -7.26 -23.26 -27.29
C PRO A 125 -6.65 -21.94 -26.82
N LEU A 126 -6.30 -21.06 -27.75
CA LEU A 126 -5.69 -19.76 -27.45
C LEU A 126 -6.66 -18.86 -26.66
N LEU A 127 -7.93 -18.81 -27.06
CA LEU A 127 -8.96 -18.09 -26.32
C LEU A 127 -9.11 -18.63 -24.88
N ILE A 128 -9.20 -19.95 -24.71
CA ILE A 128 -9.39 -20.57 -23.39
C ILE A 128 -8.16 -20.33 -22.51
N ALA A 129 -6.95 -20.54 -23.04
CA ALA A 129 -5.71 -20.33 -22.31
C ALA A 129 -5.56 -18.87 -21.88
N GLY A 130 -5.79 -17.93 -22.81
CA GLY A 130 -5.73 -16.49 -22.52
C GLY A 130 -6.75 -16.08 -21.44
N LEU A 131 -8.00 -16.55 -21.53
CA LEU A 131 -9.02 -16.28 -20.51
C LEU A 131 -8.63 -16.86 -19.14
N GLY A 132 -8.09 -18.09 -19.13
CA GLY A 132 -7.63 -18.75 -17.92
C GLY A 132 -6.50 -17.98 -17.24
N ILE A 133 -5.49 -17.54 -18.00
CA ILE A 133 -4.35 -16.79 -17.45
C ILE A 133 -4.80 -15.41 -16.97
N VAL A 134 -5.54 -14.64 -17.77
CA VAL A 134 -6.04 -13.32 -17.32
C VAL A 134 -6.89 -13.48 -16.06
N GLY A 135 -7.82 -14.44 -16.04
CA GLY A 135 -8.67 -14.69 -14.87
C GLY A 135 -7.87 -15.08 -13.63
N ALA A 136 -6.91 -16.01 -13.77
CA ALA A 136 -6.08 -16.47 -12.66
C ALA A 136 -5.18 -15.36 -12.11
N MET A 137 -4.52 -14.59 -12.98
CA MET A 137 -3.67 -13.48 -12.58
C MET A 137 -4.47 -12.42 -11.83
N GLN A 138 -5.64 -12.05 -12.32
CA GLN A 138 -6.49 -11.03 -11.69
C GLN A 138 -7.10 -11.51 -10.37
N ALA A 139 -7.52 -12.79 -10.30
CA ALA A 139 -8.00 -13.39 -9.06
C ALA A 139 -6.90 -13.43 -7.99
N HIS A 140 -5.69 -13.84 -8.37
CA HIS A 140 -4.54 -13.79 -7.47
C HIS A 140 -4.18 -12.35 -7.09
N GLY A 141 -4.34 -11.40 -8.02
CA GLY A 141 -4.16 -9.97 -7.80
C GLY A 141 -5.06 -9.35 -6.73
N LEU A 142 -6.16 -10.00 -6.34
CA LEU A 142 -6.99 -9.58 -5.21
C LEU A 142 -6.28 -9.78 -3.85
N THR A 143 -5.30 -10.67 -3.81
CA THR A 143 -4.59 -11.08 -2.59
C THR A 143 -3.08 -10.85 -2.67
N ASP A 144 -2.56 -10.44 -3.82
CA ASP A 144 -1.15 -10.15 -3.97
C ASP A 144 -0.90 -9.14 -5.11
N GLN A 145 0.33 -8.65 -5.24
CA GLN A 145 0.73 -7.69 -6.28
C GLN A 145 1.40 -8.32 -7.51
N VAL A 146 1.31 -9.65 -7.69
CA VAL A 146 2.05 -10.33 -8.75
C VAL A 146 1.75 -9.77 -10.15
N VAL A 147 0.52 -9.29 -10.40
CA VAL A 147 0.12 -8.73 -11.70
C VAL A 147 0.90 -7.47 -12.07
N THR A 148 1.26 -6.61 -11.10
CA THR A 148 1.99 -5.35 -11.34
C THR A 148 3.51 -5.54 -11.44
N THR A 149 4.02 -6.76 -11.23
CA THR A 149 5.41 -7.06 -11.57
C THR A 149 5.62 -7.04 -13.08
N ASN A 150 6.85 -6.74 -13.53
CA ASN A 150 7.19 -6.76 -14.96
C ASN A 150 6.76 -8.07 -15.66
N VAL A 151 7.03 -9.21 -15.00
CA VAL A 151 6.69 -10.54 -15.53
C VAL A 151 5.19 -10.78 -15.50
N GLY A 152 4.53 -10.48 -14.38
CA GLY A 152 3.08 -10.67 -14.26
C GLY A 152 2.28 -9.80 -15.22
N THR A 153 2.71 -8.55 -15.43
CA THR A 153 2.12 -7.64 -16.42
C THR A 153 2.33 -8.20 -17.83
N ALA A 154 3.55 -8.61 -18.18
CA ALA A 154 3.84 -9.19 -19.50
C ALA A 154 3.00 -10.45 -19.77
N ILE A 155 2.91 -11.38 -18.80
CA ILE A 155 2.08 -12.59 -18.91
C ILE A 155 0.61 -12.23 -19.13
N THR A 156 0.09 -11.26 -18.36
CA THR A 156 -1.31 -10.81 -18.46
C THR A 156 -1.60 -10.20 -19.83
N LEU A 157 -0.70 -9.34 -20.34
CA LEU A 157 -0.85 -8.71 -21.65
C LEU A 157 -0.73 -9.72 -22.81
N VAL A 158 0.21 -10.66 -22.74
CA VAL A 158 0.35 -11.75 -23.73
C VAL A 158 -0.89 -12.64 -23.71
N ALA A 159 -1.42 -12.97 -22.53
CA ALA A 159 -2.65 -13.73 -22.39
C ALA A 159 -3.86 -12.98 -22.99
N LEU A 160 -3.98 -11.67 -22.74
CA LEU A 160 -5.00 -10.83 -23.36
C LEU A 160 -4.85 -10.78 -24.89
N ALA A 161 -3.63 -10.69 -25.41
CA ALA A 161 -3.36 -10.78 -26.84
C ALA A 161 -3.80 -12.14 -27.40
N GLY A 162 -3.58 -13.24 -26.66
CA GLY A 162 -4.10 -14.56 -26.97
C GLY A 162 -5.63 -14.60 -27.02
N VAL A 163 -6.32 -13.97 -26.06
CA VAL A 163 -7.78 -13.83 -26.08
C VAL A 163 -8.25 -13.15 -27.37
N VAL A 164 -7.63 -12.03 -27.74
CA VAL A 164 -8.00 -11.28 -28.95
C VAL A 164 -7.67 -12.05 -30.23
N ALA A 165 -6.51 -12.71 -30.30
CA ALA A 165 -6.10 -13.54 -31.43
C ALA A 165 -7.00 -14.79 -31.60
N GLY A 166 -7.57 -15.28 -30.50
CA GLY A 166 -8.56 -16.35 -30.49
C GLY A 166 -9.88 -15.98 -31.19
N LEU A 167 -10.19 -14.68 -31.32
CA LEU A 167 -11.39 -14.20 -32.00
C LEU A 167 -11.27 -14.30 -33.52
N ASN A 168 -12.41 -14.45 -34.20
CA ASN A 168 -12.48 -14.28 -35.65
C ASN A 168 -12.47 -12.78 -36.04
N PRO A 169 -12.13 -12.40 -37.29
CA PRO A 169 -12.00 -10.98 -37.67
C PRO A 169 -13.28 -10.15 -37.51
N LYS A 170 -14.46 -10.77 -37.64
CA LYS A 170 -15.74 -10.10 -37.41
C LYS A 170 -15.91 -9.76 -35.93
N SER A 171 -15.64 -10.72 -35.05
CA SER A 171 -15.65 -10.53 -33.59
C SER A 171 -14.64 -9.49 -33.12
N GLN A 172 -13.44 -9.47 -33.69
CA GLN A 172 -12.42 -8.44 -33.38
C GLN A 172 -12.92 -7.04 -33.73
N ARG A 173 -13.53 -6.85 -34.91
CA ARG A 173 -14.16 -5.57 -35.29
C ARG A 173 -15.29 -5.17 -34.35
N THR A 174 -16.12 -6.13 -33.92
CA THR A 174 -17.18 -5.85 -32.94
C THR A 174 -16.61 -5.41 -31.60
N LEU A 175 -15.58 -6.09 -31.10
CA LEU A 175 -14.89 -5.71 -29.87
C LEU A 175 -14.25 -4.32 -30.00
N ALA A 176 -13.55 -4.06 -31.11
CA ALA A 176 -12.94 -2.76 -31.37
C ALA A 176 -13.98 -1.62 -31.40
N ARG A 177 -15.14 -1.82 -32.03
CA ARG A 177 -16.24 -0.84 -32.03
C ARG A 177 -16.82 -0.64 -30.64
N PHE A 178 -16.97 -1.72 -29.87
CA PHE A 178 -17.41 -1.64 -28.49
C PHE A 178 -16.44 -0.78 -27.67
N VAL A 179 -15.15 -1.12 -27.69
CA VAL A 179 -14.11 -0.35 -26.97
C VAL A 179 -14.06 1.10 -27.44
N ALA A 180 -14.08 1.35 -28.75
CA ALA A 180 -14.09 2.71 -29.30
C ALA A 180 -15.31 3.52 -28.87
N GLY A 181 -16.50 2.89 -28.77
CA GLY A 181 -17.72 3.55 -28.31
C GLY A 181 -17.64 4.02 -26.86
N TYR A 182 -16.88 3.33 -26.01
CA TYR A 182 -16.65 3.72 -24.61
C TYR A 182 -15.39 4.55 -24.41
N ALA A 183 -14.50 4.67 -25.40
CA ALA A 183 -13.24 5.40 -25.25
C ALA A 183 -13.44 6.90 -24.92
N LEU A 184 -14.57 7.49 -25.35
CA LEU A 184 -14.91 8.89 -25.04
C LEU A 184 -15.50 9.07 -23.64
N LEU A 185 -16.01 8.01 -23.01
CA LEU A 185 -16.65 8.11 -21.69
C LEU A 185 -15.66 8.54 -20.59
N PRO A 186 -14.45 7.94 -20.46
CA PRO A 186 -13.45 8.41 -19.50
C PRO A 186 -13.05 9.88 -19.73
N VAL A 187 -12.96 10.31 -20.99
CA VAL A 187 -12.64 11.71 -21.34
C VAL A 187 -13.75 12.65 -20.87
N ALA A 188 -15.01 12.30 -21.14
CA ALA A 188 -16.15 13.08 -20.69
C ALA A 188 -16.25 13.13 -19.15
N LEU A 189 -16.04 12.00 -18.48
CA LEU A 189 -16.00 11.93 -17.02
C LEU A 189 -14.87 12.79 -16.44
N ALA A 190 -13.66 12.71 -17.02
CA ALA A 190 -12.53 13.54 -16.61
C ALA A 190 -12.83 15.05 -16.78
N ALA A 191 -13.49 15.44 -17.88
CA ALA A 191 -13.91 16.82 -18.10
C ALA A 191 -14.94 17.28 -17.05
N LEU A 192 -15.91 16.42 -16.70
CA LEU A 192 -16.90 16.72 -15.65
C LEU A 192 -16.24 16.87 -14.27
N VAL A 193 -15.31 15.96 -13.93
CA VAL A 193 -14.54 16.05 -12.68
C VAL A 193 -13.71 17.34 -12.66
N MET A 194 -13.07 17.70 -13.78
CA MET A 194 -12.31 18.95 -13.88
C MET A 194 -13.19 20.18 -13.65
N VAL A 195 -14.39 20.23 -14.25
CA VAL A 195 -15.35 21.32 -13.99
C VAL A 195 -15.76 21.37 -12.52
N ALA A 196 -16.05 20.23 -11.90
CA ALA A 196 -16.39 20.16 -10.48
C ALA A 196 -15.24 20.63 -9.57
N VAL A 197 -14.01 20.22 -9.89
CA VAL A 197 -12.78 20.68 -9.20
C VAL A 197 -12.64 22.19 -9.31
N LEU A 198 -12.78 22.75 -10.51
CA LEU A 198 -12.64 24.19 -10.73
C LEU A 198 -13.73 25.02 -10.03
N ALA A 199 -14.92 24.47 -9.81
CA ALA A 199 -16.04 25.18 -9.21
C ALA A 199 -15.97 25.30 -7.67
N VAL A 200 -15.36 24.33 -6.98
CA VAL A 200 -15.43 24.23 -5.51
C VAL A 200 -14.06 24.46 -4.88
N PRO A 201 -13.86 25.49 -4.02
CA PRO A 201 -12.57 25.77 -3.39
C PRO A 201 -11.96 24.57 -2.67
N ALA A 202 -12.77 23.80 -1.92
CA ALA A 202 -12.32 22.59 -1.25
C ALA A 202 -11.82 21.51 -2.24
N ALA A 203 -12.46 21.37 -3.40
CA ALA A 203 -12.02 20.43 -4.43
C ALA A 203 -10.72 20.90 -5.11
N ARG A 204 -10.54 22.21 -5.32
CA ARG A 204 -9.26 22.79 -5.76
C ARG A 204 -8.16 22.54 -4.73
N ALA A 205 -8.42 22.80 -3.46
CA ALA A 205 -7.48 22.53 -2.37
C ALA A 205 -7.08 21.04 -2.33
N GLN A 206 -8.04 20.13 -2.44
CA GLN A 206 -7.76 18.69 -2.48
C GLN A 206 -6.93 18.30 -3.71
N THR A 207 -7.21 18.88 -4.87
CA THR A 207 -6.46 18.62 -6.10
C THR A 207 -5.02 19.10 -5.97
N LEU A 208 -4.81 20.31 -5.43
CA LEU A 208 -3.49 20.86 -5.15
C LEU A 208 -2.75 20.03 -4.09
N LEU A 209 -3.43 19.56 -3.04
CA LEU A 209 -2.86 18.59 -2.07
C LEU A 209 -2.39 17.31 -2.77
N ASN A 210 -3.17 16.76 -3.69
CA ASN A 210 -2.80 15.56 -4.44
C ASN A 210 -1.51 15.77 -5.24
N PHE A 211 -1.42 16.85 -6.00
CA PHE A 211 -0.22 17.16 -6.79
C PHE A 211 0.98 17.54 -5.93
N GLY A 212 0.79 18.36 -4.88
CA GLY A 212 1.85 18.74 -3.96
C GLY A 212 2.44 17.54 -3.22
N GLY A 213 1.59 16.64 -2.71
CA GLY A 213 2.05 15.41 -2.07
C GLY A 213 2.68 14.42 -3.06
N LEU A 214 2.21 14.37 -4.32
CA LEU A 214 2.88 13.60 -5.38
C LEU A 214 4.31 14.12 -5.63
N GLU A 215 4.50 15.43 -5.77
CA GLU A 215 5.83 16.03 -5.96
C GLU A 215 6.76 15.75 -4.76
N LEU A 216 6.26 15.91 -3.53
CA LEU A 216 7.00 15.55 -2.32
C LEU A 216 7.42 14.07 -2.36
N ASN A 217 6.48 13.17 -2.63
CA ASN A 217 6.73 11.73 -2.69
C ASN A 217 7.82 11.38 -3.71
N GLN A 218 7.76 11.99 -4.89
CA GLN A 218 8.78 11.75 -5.89
C GLN A 218 10.12 12.40 -5.52
N ALA A 219 10.13 13.52 -4.80
CA ALA A 219 11.35 14.12 -4.29
C ALA A 219 12.03 13.21 -3.25
N LEU A 220 11.25 12.58 -2.36
CA LEU A 220 11.75 11.62 -1.37
C LEU A 220 12.27 10.32 -2.00
N ALA A 221 11.73 9.93 -3.16
CA ALA A 221 12.25 8.80 -3.95
C ALA A 221 13.50 9.17 -4.78
N THR A 222 13.81 10.45 -4.90
CA THR A 222 14.98 10.93 -5.66
C THR A 222 16.21 11.02 -4.75
N ASP A 223 17.40 10.76 -5.30
CA ASP A 223 18.65 10.86 -4.58
C ASP A 223 18.82 12.24 -3.91
N VAL A 224 19.26 12.21 -2.64
CA VAL A 224 19.34 13.36 -1.72
C VAL A 224 20.21 14.49 -2.27
N GLN A 225 21.23 14.16 -3.07
CA GLN A 225 22.25 15.11 -3.52
C GLN A 225 21.93 15.75 -4.88
N THR A 226 20.79 15.43 -5.48
CA THR A 226 20.45 15.92 -6.82
C THR A 226 19.70 17.25 -6.76
N SER A 227 19.97 18.14 -7.73
CA SER A 227 19.18 19.37 -7.91
C SER A 227 17.71 19.07 -8.19
N ALA A 228 17.43 17.95 -8.87
CA ALA A 228 16.08 17.49 -9.17
C ALA A 228 15.24 17.26 -7.90
N ARG A 229 15.83 16.76 -6.82
CA ARG A 229 15.12 16.65 -5.53
C ARG A 229 14.75 18.02 -4.98
N SER A 230 15.71 18.96 -4.97
CA SER A 230 15.47 20.33 -4.48
C SER A 230 14.37 21.03 -5.28
N ASP A 231 14.40 20.94 -6.61
CA ASP A 231 13.40 21.54 -7.50
C ASP A 231 11.99 20.97 -7.23
N ARG A 232 11.89 19.66 -6.98
CA ARG A 232 10.62 18.99 -6.64
C ARG A 232 10.10 19.39 -5.26
N LEU A 233 10.96 19.50 -4.26
CA LEU A 233 10.57 20.00 -2.93
C LEU A 233 10.04 21.44 -3.02
N ALA A 234 10.68 22.30 -3.82
CA ALA A 234 10.20 23.65 -4.05
C ALA A 234 8.85 23.69 -4.78
N GLN A 235 8.64 22.83 -5.77
CA GLN A 235 7.34 22.69 -6.47
C GLN A 235 6.25 22.15 -5.55
N ALA A 236 6.57 21.16 -4.71
CA ALA A 236 5.66 20.61 -3.71
C ALA A 236 5.20 21.69 -2.74
N GLU A 237 6.13 22.46 -2.16
CA GLU A 237 5.82 23.56 -1.24
C GLU A 237 4.92 24.62 -1.90
N SER A 238 5.30 25.12 -3.08
CA SER A 238 4.51 26.11 -3.82
C SER A 238 3.08 25.63 -4.11
N THR A 239 2.93 24.37 -4.50
CA THR A 239 1.62 23.77 -4.77
C THR A 239 0.79 23.62 -3.50
N LEU A 240 1.41 23.24 -2.38
CA LEU A 240 0.74 23.10 -1.10
C LEU A 240 0.39 24.45 -0.47
N ASP A 241 1.20 25.50 -0.65
CA ASP A 241 0.86 26.87 -0.24
C ASP A 241 -0.37 27.37 -1.00
N LEU A 242 -0.47 27.09 -2.31
CA LEU A 242 -1.68 27.36 -3.08
C LEU A 242 -2.88 26.56 -2.55
N ALA A 243 -2.67 25.30 -2.16
CA ALA A 243 -3.71 24.46 -1.56
C ALA A 243 -4.21 25.08 -0.23
N LEU A 244 -3.28 25.51 0.62
CA LEU A 244 -3.56 26.13 1.91
C LEU A 244 -4.32 27.44 1.74
N ALA A 245 -3.97 28.25 0.74
CA ALA A 245 -4.70 29.47 0.41
C ALA A 245 -6.17 29.20 0.01
N GLN A 246 -6.47 28.02 -0.58
CA GLN A 246 -7.86 27.62 -0.89
C GLN A 246 -8.60 27.04 0.32
N ASN A 247 -7.91 26.45 1.29
CA ASN A 247 -8.49 25.84 2.49
C ASN A 247 -7.51 25.92 3.68
N PRO A 248 -7.48 27.05 4.43
CA PRO A 248 -6.44 27.30 5.44
C PRO A 248 -6.49 26.39 6.67
N ASP A 249 -7.66 25.82 6.97
CA ASP A 249 -7.90 24.95 8.13
C ASP A 249 -7.97 23.47 7.70
N GLN A 250 -7.10 23.05 6.76
CA GLN A 250 -7.02 21.66 6.33
C GLN A 250 -5.75 21.00 6.89
N PRO A 251 -5.88 20.11 7.89
CA PRO A 251 -4.72 19.52 8.57
C PRO A 251 -3.82 18.75 7.60
N ALA A 252 -4.40 18.05 6.62
CA ALA A 252 -3.66 17.31 5.59
C ALA A 252 -2.67 18.17 4.78
N ILE A 253 -3.06 19.42 4.45
CA ILE A 253 -2.18 20.34 3.71
C ILE A 253 -1.03 20.81 4.60
N LEU A 254 -1.34 21.19 5.84
CA LEU A 254 -0.36 21.69 6.80
C LEU A 254 0.69 20.63 7.16
N ARG A 255 0.29 19.36 7.32
CA ARG A 255 1.26 18.28 7.59
C ARG A 255 2.14 17.93 6.38
N GLU A 256 1.62 17.98 5.16
CA GLU A 256 2.46 17.77 3.97
C GLU A 256 3.42 18.96 3.77
N LEU A 257 3.00 20.19 4.07
CA LEU A 257 3.91 21.35 4.13
C LEU A 257 5.01 21.14 5.17
N ALA A 258 4.65 20.65 6.36
CA ALA A 258 5.62 20.32 7.39
C ALA A 258 6.62 19.26 6.91
N ALA A 259 6.13 18.21 6.24
CA ALA A 259 6.98 17.16 5.66
C ALA A 259 7.92 17.71 4.56
N VAL A 260 7.44 18.60 3.68
CA VAL A 260 8.30 19.25 2.68
C VAL A 260 9.39 20.08 3.34
N ARG A 261 9.04 20.90 4.33
CA ARG A 261 9.99 21.78 5.04
C ARG A 261 11.01 20.99 5.85
N ALA A 262 10.58 19.93 6.54
CA ALA A 262 11.49 19.00 7.21
C ALA A 262 12.47 18.35 6.20
N ALA A 263 11.97 17.91 5.03
CA ALA A 263 12.81 17.34 3.97
C ALA A 263 13.79 18.35 3.33
N ARG A 264 13.59 19.65 3.56
CA ARG A 264 14.45 20.78 3.17
C ARG A 264 15.34 21.29 4.32
N PHE A 265 15.28 20.67 5.50
CA PHE A 265 15.99 21.10 6.71
C PHE A 265 15.55 22.48 7.24
N GLU A 266 14.27 22.81 7.05
CA GLU A 266 13.64 24.05 7.52
C GLU A 266 12.79 23.77 8.78
N ASP A 267 13.43 23.30 9.84
CA ASP A 267 12.79 22.73 11.04
C ASP A 267 11.77 23.68 11.69
N ASP A 268 12.10 24.96 11.87
CA ASP A 268 11.19 25.97 12.43
C ASP A 268 9.90 26.11 11.59
N GLY A 269 10.05 26.08 10.27
CA GLY A 269 8.93 26.17 9.32
C GLY A 269 8.08 24.90 9.32
N ALA A 270 8.69 23.74 9.54
CA ALA A 270 7.99 22.47 9.69
C ALA A 270 7.17 22.45 11.00
N LEU A 271 7.78 22.85 12.11
CA LEU A 271 7.13 22.91 13.42
C LEU A 271 5.95 23.88 13.44
N SER A 272 6.13 25.08 12.87
CA SER A 272 5.04 26.05 12.76
C SER A 272 3.84 25.50 11.96
N ALA A 273 4.10 24.70 10.91
CA ALA A 273 3.04 24.06 10.14
C ALA A 273 2.35 22.92 10.94
N LEU A 274 3.10 22.14 11.72
CA LEU A 274 2.54 21.12 12.61
C LEU A 274 1.68 21.73 13.72
N GLU A 275 2.10 22.83 14.34
CA GLU A 275 1.33 23.55 15.36
C GLU A 275 -0.02 24.02 14.80
N GLN A 276 -0.02 24.56 13.57
CA GLN A 276 -1.24 24.94 12.88
C GLN A 276 -2.13 23.72 12.56
N ALA A 277 -1.53 22.60 12.12
CA ALA A 277 -2.27 21.37 11.83
C ALA A 277 -2.96 20.85 13.09
N VAL A 278 -2.24 20.84 14.22
CA VAL A 278 -2.74 20.39 15.53
C VAL A 278 -3.86 21.28 16.06
N ALA A 279 -3.81 22.59 15.78
CA ALA A 279 -4.85 23.53 16.15
C ALA A 279 -6.14 23.38 15.31
N SER A 280 -6.10 22.62 14.21
CA SER A 280 -7.27 22.44 13.34
C SER A 280 -8.39 21.65 14.02
N THR A 281 -9.62 22.15 13.88
CA THR A 281 -10.82 21.44 14.36
C THR A 281 -11.16 20.19 13.55
N LYS A 282 -10.51 20.01 12.39
CA LYS A 282 -10.72 18.87 11.48
C LYS A 282 -9.67 17.77 11.65
N LEU A 283 -8.75 17.92 12.60
CA LEU A 283 -7.68 16.95 12.84
C LEU A 283 -8.27 15.59 13.20
N ASP A 284 -8.00 14.59 12.36
CA ASP A 284 -8.41 13.21 12.62
C ASP A 284 -7.24 12.33 13.08
N ALA A 285 -7.54 11.07 13.39
CA ALA A 285 -6.56 10.10 13.83
C ALA A 285 -5.50 9.76 12.75
N PHE A 286 -5.86 9.84 11.46
CA PHE A 286 -4.90 9.63 10.39
C PHE A 286 -3.93 10.80 10.28
N ASP A 287 -4.42 12.04 10.39
CA ASP A 287 -3.57 13.22 10.45
C ASP A 287 -2.62 13.19 11.64
N ARG A 288 -3.09 12.78 12.83
CA ARG A 288 -2.22 12.56 14.01
C ARG A 288 -1.09 11.56 13.72
N LEU A 289 -1.40 10.47 13.04
CA LEU A 289 -0.39 9.48 12.67
C LEU A 289 0.61 10.03 11.64
N GLN A 290 0.18 10.89 10.72
CA GLN A 290 1.07 11.52 9.77
C GLN A 290 1.95 12.60 10.45
N ILE A 291 1.39 13.38 11.37
CA ILE A 291 2.14 14.33 12.23
C ILE A 291 3.24 13.59 13.00
N ALA A 292 2.93 12.43 13.58
CA ALA A 292 3.91 11.60 14.26
C ALA A 292 5.13 11.27 13.38
N ARG A 293 4.95 11.08 12.07
CA ARG A 293 6.06 10.78 11.16
C ARG A 293 6.94 11.98 10.91
N VAL A 294 6.33 13.16 10.73
CA VAL A 294 7.11 14.38 10.56
C VAL A 294 7.97 14.63 11.80
N TYR A 295 7.43 14.40 13.00
CA TYR A 295 8.23 14.43 14.23
C TYR A 295 9.36 13.39 14.23
N LEU A 296 9.15 12.17 13.75
CA LEU A 296 10.23 11.18 13.59
C LEU A 296 11.31 11.64 12.60
N ASP A 297 10.91 12.22 11.47
CA ASP A 297 11.82 12.75 10.46
C ASP A 297 12.66 13.91 11.00
N LEU A 298 12.10 14.72 11.91
CA LEU A 298 12.79 15.77 12.66
C LEU A 298 13.65 15.25 13.84
N GLY A 299 13.63 13.93 14.10
CA GLY A 299 14.39 13.30 15.19
C GLY A 299 13.71 13.34 16.56
N TRP A 300 12.44 13.74 16.64
CA TRP A 300 11.67 13.93 17.87
C TRP A 300 10.82 12.70 18.18
N SER A 301 11.52 11.61 18.49
CA SER A 301 10.92 10.28 18.62
C SER A 301 9.87 10.20 19.74
N ALA A 302 10.06 10.91 20.87
CA ALA A 302 9.14 10.85 22.00
C ALA A 302 7.77 11.46 21.64
N GLU A 303 7.78 12.64 21.03
CA GLU A 303 6.61 13.35 20.53
C GLU A 303 5.90 12.54 19.46
N ALA A 304 6.67 11.97 18.53
CA ALA A 304 6.12 11.10 17.50
C ALA A 304 5.36 9.90 18.08
N TYR A 305 5.95 9.18 19.03
CA TYR A 305 5.28 8.05 19.66
C TYR A 305 4.03 8.47 20.44
N ALA A 306 4.05 9.64 21.08
CA ALA A 306 2.87 10.19 21.75
C ALA A 306 1.73 10.46 20.75
N TRP A 307 2.02 11.08 19.60
CA TRP A 307 1.04 11.33 18.55
C TRP A 307 0.50 10.03 17.93
N ALA A 308 1.37 9.06 17.66
CA ALA A 308 0.98 7.76 17.14
C ALA A 308 0.06 7.00 18.13
N ALA A 309 0.38 7.05 19.42
CA ALA A 309 -0.43 6.42 20.46
C ALA A 309 -1.85 7.00 20.52
N GLN A 310 -2.00 8.33 20.38
CA GLN A 310 -3.30 8.99 20.30
C GLN A 310 -4.09 8.55 19.05
N ALA A 311 -3.43 8.51 17.88
CA ALA A 311 -4.04 8.05 16.64
C ALA A 311 -4.58 6.61 16.76
N TYR A 312 -3.79 5.69 17.33
CA TYR A 312 -4.23 4.31 17.53
C TYR A 312 -5.38 4.20 18.53
N ALA A 313 -5.33 4.98 19.62
CA ALA A 313 -6.41 5.01 20.61
C ALA A 313 -7.75 5.42 19.99
N ASP A 314 -7.77 6.44 19.12
CA ASP A 314 -8.98 6.88 18.41
C ASP A 314 -9.54 5.82 17.46
N TRP A 315 -8.66 5.02 16.83
CA TRP A 315 -9.08 3.87 16.03
C TRP A 315 -9.55 2.68 16.84
N GLY A 316 -9.54 2.77 18.17
CA GLY A 316 -9.83 1.64 19.07
C GLY A 316 -8.81 0.52 18.94
N ARG A 317 -7.59 0.85 18.48
CA ARG A 317 -6.50 -0.11 18.31
C ARG A 317 -5.51 0.10 19.45
N PRO A 318 -4.98 -0.98 20.05
CA PRO A 318 -3.87 -0.82 20.97
C PRO A 318 -2.68 -0.18 20.24
N PRO A 319 -1.87 0.65 20.91
CA PRO A 319 -0.54 1.00 20.39
C PRO A 319 0.20 -0.28 20.00
N GLU A 320 0.96 -0.26 18.91
CA GLU A 320 1.70 -1.43 18.42
C GLU A 320 2.52 -2.10 19.52
N ASP A 321 3.18 -1.31 20.37
CA ASP A 321 3.88 -1.80 21.54
C ASP A 321 2.99 -2.65 22.44
N ALA A 322 1.75 -2.25 22.66
CA ALA A 322 0.79 -3.03 23.43
C ALA A 322 0.25 -4.25 22.66
N VAL A 323 0.30 -4.27 21.33
CA VAL A 323 -0.04 -5.46 20.51
C VAL A 323 1.13 -6.44 20.50
N MET A 324 2.34 -5.99 20.21
CA MET A 324 3.57 -6.79 20.21
C MET A 324 3.90 -7.29 21.62
N GLN A 325 3.72 -6.45 22.64
CA GLN A 325 3.86 -6.85 24.03
C GLN A 325 2.74 -7.80 24.44
N ARG A 326 1.48 -7.62 24.01
CA ARG A 326 0.42 -8.63 24.26
C ARG A 326 0.70 -9.94 23.54
N TYR A 327 1.19 -9.89 22.31
CA TYR A 327 1.55 -11.06 21.53
C TYR A 327 2.69 -11.81 22.20
N ALA A 328 3.79 -11.12 22.52
CA ALA A 328 4.91 -11.66 23.30
C ALA A 328 4.44 -12.22 24.65
N GLN A 329 3.58 -11.50 25.38
CA GLN A 329 3.03 -11.96 26.65
C GLN A 329 2.13 -13.19 26.52
N SER A 330 1.48 -13.38 25.36
CA SER A 330 0.60 -14.52 25.08
C SER A 330 1.34 -15.74 24.55
N THR A 331 2.50 -15.54 23.91
CA THR A 331 3.30 -16.63 23.33
C THR A 331 4.44 -17.08 24.23
N LEU A 332 4.83 -16.27 25.21
CA LEU A 332 5.88 -16.58 26.19
C LEU A 332 5.27 -17.04 27.52
N SER A 333 5.64 -18.25 27.91
CA SER A 333 5.24 -18.88 29.16
C SER A 333 6.13 -18.52 30.36
N ASP A 334 7.40 -18.16 30.15
CA ASP A 334 8.38 -17.82 31.19
C ASP A 334 8.44 -16.30 31.44
N ASP A 335 8.32 -15.88 32.71
CA ASP A 335 8.36 -14.47 33.11
C ASP A 335 9.70 -13.77 32.80
N ARG A 336 10.81 -14.51 32.86
CA ARG A 336 12.13 -13.97 32.54
C ARG A 336 12.25 -13.74 31.04
N ALA A 337 11.76 -14.68 30.22
CA ALA A 337 11.69 -14.50 28.78
C ALA A 337 10.85 -13.27 28.41
N ARG A 338 9.68 -13.09 29.04
CA ARG A 338 8.83 -11.90 28.86
C ARG A 338 9.53 -10.59 29.23
N THR A 339 10.26 -10.59 30.34
CA THR A 339 11.00 -9.41 30.81
C THR A 339 12.14 -9.06 29.85
N LEU A 340 12.93 -10.05 29.44
CA LEU A 340 14.02 -9.87 28.47
C LEU A 340 13.50 -9.43 27.10
N ALA A 341 12.42 -10.03 26.61
CA ALA A 341 11.78 -9.60 25.38
C ALA A 341 11.30 -8.14 25.47
N THR A 342 10.70 -7.74 26.59
CA THR A 342 10.27 -6.33 26.81
C THR A 342 11.46 -5.37 26.79
N GLN A 343 12.58 -5.74 27.41
CA GLN A 343 13.82 -4.96 27.39
C GLN A 343 14.44 -4.91 25.98
N ALA A 344 14.43 -6.03 25.27
CA ALA A 344 14.92 -6.14 23.90
C ALA A 344 14.12 -5.25 22.94
N GLU A 345 12.79 -5.23 23.08
CA GLU A 345 11.91 -4.34 22.31
C GLU A 345 12.19 -2.86 22.61
N ALA A 346 12.44 -2.51 23.89
CA ALA A 346 12.87 -1.17 24.25
C ALA A 346 14.22 -0.79 23.62
N ALA A 347 15.17 -1.72 23.59
CA ALA A 347 16.47 -1.54 22.92
C ALA A 347 16.32 -1.40 21.40
N MET A 348 15.42 -2.15 20.75
CA MET A 348 15.11 -1.97 19.32
C MET A 348 14.61 -0.56 19.02
N ARG A 349 13.68 -0.03 19.85
CA ARG A 349 13.18 1.35 19.69
C ARG A 349 14.27 2.39 19.88
N GLY A 350 15.16 2.17 20.85
CA GLY A 350 16.35 3.00 21.08
C GLY A 350 17.43 2.87 20.01
N ARG A 351 17.22 2.05 18.96
CA ARG A 351 18.21 1.69 17.93
C ARG A 351 19.49 1.06 18.48
N ALA A 352 19.45 0.54 19.70
CA ALA A 352 20.52 -0.25 20.31
C ALA A 352 20.41 -1.71 19.83
N PHE A 353 20.55 -1.93 18.52
CA PHE A 353 20.22 -3.20 17.88
C PHE A 353 21.08 -4.38 18.37
N GLY A 354 22.33 -4.11 18.75
CA GLY A 354 23.21 -5.11 19.37
C GLY A 354 22.67 -5.62 20.71
N ASP A 355 22.23 -4.70 21.56
CA ASP A 355 21.66 -5.03 22.87
C ASP A 355 20.33 -5.75 22.70
N ALA A 356 19.48 -5.27 21.79
CA ALA A 356 18.23 -5.94 21.46
C ALA A 356 18.45 -7.38 20.99
N HIS A 357 19.39 -7.60 20.07
CA HIS A 357 19.74 -8.93 19.58
C HIS A 357 20.20 -9.83 20.73
N SER A 358 21.09 -9.35 21.59
CA SER A 358 21.57 -10.11 22.75
C SER A 358 20.44 -10.45 23.72
N LEU A 359 19.56 -9.50 24.03
CA LEU A 359 18.43 -9.70 24.94
C LEU A 359 17.41 -10.69 24.38
N PHE A 360 17.11 -10.65 23.08
CA PHE A 360 16.26 -11.66 22.44
C PHE A 360 16.92 -13.06 22.44
N GLN A 361 18.24 -13.15 22.21
CA GLN A 361 18.96 -14.41 22.34
C GLN A 361 18.92 -14.96 23.78
N GLN A 362 19.06 -14.09 24.78
CA GLN A 362 18.93 -14.49 26.18
C GLN A 362 17.50 -14.95 26.50
N ALA A 363 16.47 -14.30 25.96
CA ALA A 363 15.09 -14.74 26.10
C ALA A 363 14.88 -16.15 25.52
N LEU A 364 15.50 -16.47 24.37
CA LEU A 364 15.44 -17.80 23.74
C LEU A 364 16.04 -18.92 24.60
N VAL A 365 16.96 -18.60 25.52
CA VAL A 365 17.50 -19.61 26.45
C VAL A 365 16.41 -20.13 27.38
N PHE A 366 15.46 -19.28 27.76
CA PHE A 366 14.34 -19.65 28.65
C PHE A 366 13.19 -20.32 27.89
N GLU A 367 12.96 -19.95 26.63
CA GLU A 367 11.93 -20.56 25.78
C GLU A 367 12.50 -20.99 24.42
N PRO A 368 13.30 -22.08 24.40
CA PRO A 368 13.93 -22.53 23.17
C PRO A 368 12.89 -23.00 22.16
N GLY A 369 13.00 -22.51 20.93
CA GLY A 369 12.08 -22.84 19.84
C GLY A 369 10.83 -21.95 19.77
N ASN A 370 10.70 -20.93 20.64
CA ASN A 370 9.64 -19.93 20.49
C ASN A 370 9.83 -19.16 19.17
N THR A 371 8.85 -19.25 18.27
CA THR A 371 8.92 -18.67 16.93
C THR A 371 9.01 -17.15 16.94
N TYR A 372 8.27 -16.48 17.83
CA TYR A 372 8.35 -15.03 18.01
C TYR A 372 9.78 -14.60 18.36
N LEU A 373 10.42 -15.23 19.35
CA LEU A 373 11.78 -14.85 19.74
C LEU A 373 12.80 -15.14 18.63
N LEU A 374 12.66 -16.26 17.89
CA LEU A 374 13.51 -16.58 16.75
C LEU A 374 13.41 -15.51 15.65
N ASP A 375 12.18 -15.07 15.33
CA ASP A 375 11.93 -14.02 14.35
C ASP A 375 12.53 -12.68 14.80
N ARG A 376 12.37 -12.33 16.08
CA ARG A 376 12.95 -11.10 16.66
C ARG A 376 14.47 -11.11 16.69
N VAL A 377 15.12 -12.24 16.95
CA VAL A 377 16.59 -12.37 16.82
C VAL A 377 17.00 -12.10 15.37
N GLY A 378 16.34 -12.73 14.40
CA GLY A 378 16.62 -12.47 12.98
C GLY A 378 16.41 -11.00 12.60
N ALA A 379 15.38 -10.36 13.16
CA ALA A 379 15.06 -8.95 12.94
C ALA A 379 16.10 -8.00 13.50
N ALA A 380 16.52 -8.22 14.75
CA ALA A 380 17.60 -7.45 15.34
C ALA A 380 18.93 -7.65 14.57
N GLN A 381 19.23 -8.87 14.10
CA GLN A 381 20.43 -9.12 13.29
C GLN A 381 20.41 -8.35 11.97
N ARG A 382 19.30 -8.36 11.24
CA ARG A 382 19.19 -7.56 10.00
C ARG A 382 19.30 -6.06 10.26
N ALA A 383 18.79 -5.59 11.39
CA ALA A 383 18.96 -4.19 11.79
C ALA A 383 20.44 -3.88 12.06
N ILE A 384 21.18 -4.78 12.71
CA ILE A 384 22.65 -4.69 12.86
C ILE A 384 23.34 -4.67 11.49
N ASP A 385 22.99 -5.57 10.59
CA ASP A 385 23.62 -5.65 9.26
C ASP A 385 23.39 -4.37 8.44
N LYS A 386 22.20 -3.76 8.59
CA LYS A 386 21.80 -2.57 7.84
C LYS A 386 22.29 -1.26 8.45
N TYR A 387 22.24 -1.13 9.76
CA TYR A 387 22.47 0.14 10.48
C TYR A 387 23.70 0.11 11.39
N GLY A 388 24.35 -1.04 11.55
CA GLY A 388 25.42 -1.27 12.51
C GLY A 388 24.92 -1.66 13.90
N ALA A 389 25.78 -2.29 14.69
CA ALA A 389 25.57 -2.50 16.11
C ALA A 389 26.00 -1.23 16.87
N THR A 390 25.17 -0.20 16.88
CA THR A 390 25.45 0.97 17.72
C THR A 390 25.25 0.56 19.18
N PRO A 391 26.29 0.64 20.04
CA PRO A 391 26.13 0.34 21.46
C PRO A 391 25.22 1.40 22.10
N SER A 392 24.44 1.01 23.12
CA SER A 392 23.73 1.98 23.97
C SER A 392 24.74 2.93 24.63
N ALA A 393 24.41 4.23 24.59
CA ALA A 393 25.21 5.28 25.21
C ALA A 393 25.07 5.28 26.73
#